data_AF-A0A336LHI3-F1
#
_entry.id   AF-A0A336LHI3-F1
#
_cell.length_a   1.000
_cell.length_b   1.000
_cell.length_c   1.000
_cell.angle_alpha   90.00
_cell.angle_beta   90.00
_cell.angle_gamma   90.00
#
_symmetry.space_group_name_H-M   'P 1'
#
loop_
_entity.id
_entity.type
_entity.pdbx_description
1 polymer ?
#
loop_
_entity_poly.entity_id
_entity_poly.type
_entity_poly.pdbx_seq_one_letter_code
_entity_poly.pdbx_strand_id
1 'polypeptide(L)'
;MAIVYTNIDININDCGQLPLINSIVPWKTWYEEIKSIQLKEISLDTDNVLPCSGKFYMFNDDDNIVQIIKRQAELFEEKIGEITEEEIKEALKFIVYAVRQPSDYQLTEIIKNDLKKYYEDYVHYCLKYVNQPDKSSRPYFLFTSRNQNCIPDITKINLDALNKEDAEILLKTELKKIKNIHLNESDVAKLAKVLQNFPLALQQAIAYIRSKNTKSLDGNYSVKNYLIEFENKKKSELLEYPPPFDFGAYKQVTLTTFDITISEIQNDQKNGLNAIKILQFLAYLYADEINADMFLSYFKNNVKVRDETLYLLENYSMITITKINAMSSIKIHRLVQTVFQHKFKKATRNNRKNN
;
A
#
# COMPACT_ATOMS: atom_id res chain seq x y z
N MET A 1 17.04 8.92 1.60
CA MET A 1 17.12 9.47 2.97
C MET A 1 16.15 8.70 3.85
N ALA A 2 16.65 8.03 4.88
CA ALA A 2 15.87 7.35 5.91
C ALA A 2 15.86 8.23 7.17
N ILE A 3 14.68 8.38 7.78
CA ILE A 3 14.52 9.16 9.01
C ILE A 3 14.19 8.18 10.14
N VAL A 4 15.00 8.20 11.20
CA VAL A 4 14.79 7.43 12.42
C VAL A 4 14.12 8.34 13.44
N TYR A 5 12.89 8.02 13.83
CA TYR A 5 12.12 8.79 14.81
C TYR A 5 12.34 8.26 16.21
N THR A 6 12.57 9.16 17.16
CA THR A 6 12.63 8.84 18.59
C THR A 6 12.04 9.97 19.42
N ASN A 7 11.29 9.59 20.46
CA ASN A 7 10.79 10.52 21.47
C ASN A 7 11.84 10.90 22.52
N ILE A 8 13.00 10.23 22.50
CA ILE A 8 14.13 10.48 23.40
C ILE A 8 15.13 11.40 22.70
N ASP A 9 15.69 12.33 23.47
CA ASP A 9 16.75 13.21 22.97
C ASP A 9 18.10 12.52 22.90
N ILE A 10 18.97 12.99 22.01
CA ILE A 10 20.38 12.60 22.05
C ILE A 10 21.08 13.58 22.98
N ASN A 11 21.65 13.07 24.08
CA ASN A 11 22.29 13.88 25.10
C ASN A 11 23.67 14.37 24.64
N ILE A 12 23.68 15.33 23.71
CA ILE A 12 24.90 15.95 23.19
C ILE A 12 25.43 17.01 24.15
N ASN A 13 26.75 17.11 24.27
CA ASN A 13 27.40 18.20 25.00
C ASN A 13 27.45 19.49 24.17
N ASP A 14 27.96 20.57 24.76
CA ASP A 14 28.07 21.89 24.11
C ASP A 14 28.98 21.91 22.88
N CYS A 15 29.79 20.85 22.68
CA CYS A 15 30.62 20.65 21.49
C CYS A 15 29.92 19.84 20.39
N GLY A 16 28.65 19.48 20.56
CA GLY A 16 27.88 18.66 19.62
C GLY A 16 28.25 17.17 19.63
N GLN A 17 28.90 16.71 20.71
CA GLN A 17 29.33 15.32 20.85
C GLN A 17 28.39 14.55 21.76
N LEU A 18 28.03 13.32 21.37
CA LEU A 18 27.42 12.34 22.24
C LEU A 18 28.52 11.65 23.06
N PRO A 19 28.64 11.93 24.38
CA PRO A 19 29.56 11.19 25.23
C PRO A 19 29.11 9.74 25.35
N LEU A 20 30.02 8.82 25.09
CA LEU A 20 29.81 7.41 25.34
C LEU A 20 30.25 7.14 26.78
N ILE A 21 29.27 6.91 27.65
CA ILE A 21 29.56 6.50 29.02
C ILE A 21 30.17 5.09 28.93
N ASN A 22 31.34 4.88 29.55
CA ASN A 22 31.90 3.55 29.79
C ASN A 22 30.91 2.78 30.67
N SER A 23 29.92 2.17 30.03
CA SER A 23 29.02 1.27 30.72
C SER A 23 29.88 0.09 31.14
N ILE A 24 30.00 -0.17 32.44
CA ILE A 24 30.68 -1.32 33.02
C ILE A 24 29.84 -2.57 32.70
N VAL A 25 29.74 -2.87 31.42
CA VAL A 25 28.90 -3.91 30.85
C VAL A 25 29.87 -4.81 30.09
N PRO A 26 30.27 -5.96 30.67
CA PRO A 26 31.39 -6.79 30.20
C PRO A 26 31.32 -7.25 28.74
N TRP A 27 30.15 -7.17 28.11
CA TRP A 27 29.90 -7.63 26.74
C TRP A 27 29.83 -6.51 25.70
N LYS A 28 30.08 -5.25 26.07
CA LYS A 28 30.04 -4.09 25.16
C LYS A 28 31.45 -3.58 24.83
N THR A 29 32.29 -4.46 24.29
CA THR A 29 33.70 -4.15 23.96
C THR A 29 33.87 -3.30 22.70
N TRP A 30 32.84 -3.20 21.85
CA TRP A 30 32.91 -2.60 20.52
C TRP A 30 33.07 -1.07 20.49
N TYR A 31 33.11 -0.39 21.64
CA TYR A 31 33.37 1.06 21.74
C TYR A 31 34.22 1.47 22.95
N GLU A 32 34.91 0.54 23.63
CA GLU A 32 35.64 0.82 24.89
C GLU A 32 36.71 1.91 24.77
N GLU A 33 37.30 2.08 23.58
CA GLU A 33 38.35 3.07 23.30
C GLU A 33 37.78 4.41 22.81
N ILE A 34 36.47 4.46 22.52
CA ILE A 34 35.81 5.61 21.91
C ILE A 34 34.99 6.32 22.97
N LYS A 35 35.41 7.54 23.31
CA LYS A 35 34.81 8.32 24.41
C LYS A 35 33.58 9.12 24.00
N SER A 36 33.45 9.42 22.72
CA SER A 36 32.38 10.26 22.19
C SER A 36 32.23 10.12 20.69
N ILE A 37 31.08 10.53 20.18
CA ILE A 37 30.78 10.60 18.75
C ILE A 37 30.32 12.01 18.43
N GLN A 38 30.84 12.64 17.38
CA GLN A 38 30.40 13.93 16.87
C GLN A 38 29.09 13.77 16.10
N LEU A 39 28.14 14.64 16.38
CA LEU A 39 26.89 14.76 15.63
C LEU A 39 26.82 16.13 14.97
N LYS A 40 26.10 16.15 13.85
CA LYS A 40 25.75 17.36 13.12
C LYS A 40 24.26 17.60 13.24
N GLU A 41 23.89 18.71 13.87
CA GLU A 41 22.51 19.19 13.83
C GLU A 41 22.22 19.72 12.42
N ILE A 42 21.11 19.32 11.83
CA ILE A 42 20.68 19.75 10.49
C ILE A 42 19.27 20.36 10.55
N SER A 43 18.96 21.22 9.59
CA SER A 43 17.60 21.69 9.36
C SER A 43 17.01 20.92 8.17
N LEU A 44 15.84 20.34 8.36
CA LEU A 44 15.08 19.71 7.28
C LEU A 44 13.93 20.63 6.85
N ASP A 45 13.63 20.62 5.56
CA ASP A 45 12.49 21.35 5.02
C ASP A 45 11.18 20.74 5.55
N THR A 46 10.26 21.58 6.01
CA THR A 46 9.12 21.21 6.85
C THR A 46 8.04 20.41 6.12
N ASP A 47 8.12 20.28 4.80
CA ASP A 47 7.06 19.68 3.98
C ASP A 47 6.96 18.15 4.11
N ASN A 48 7.99 17.48 4.65
CA ASN A 48 8.05 16.01 4.74
C ASN A 48 8.23 15.47 6.17
N VAL A 49 8.19 16.33 7.17
CA VAL A 49 8.36 15.96 8.59
C VAL A 49 7.24 16.58 9.39
N LEU A 50 6.77 15.87 10.43
CA LEU A 50 5.77 16.42 11.35
C LEU A 50 6.23 17.83 11.80
N PRO A 51 5.34 18.84 11.81
CA PRO A 51 5.65 20.21 12.24
C PRO A 51 5.81 20.24 13.77
N CYS A 52 6.81 19.53 14.26
CA CYS A 52 7.16 19.38 15.66
C CYS A 52 8.53 20.00 15.85
N SER A 53 8.75 20.63 17.01
CA SER A 53 10.00 21.31 17.41
C SER A 53 11.18 20.35 17.64
N GLY A 54 11.22 19.23 16.91
CA GLY A 54 12.25 18.22 17.01
C GLY A 54 13.55 18.69 16.38
N LYS A 55 14.66 18.17 16.90
CA LYS A 55 15.98 18.37 16.33
C LYS A 55 16.32 17.21 15.40
N PHE A 56 17.14 17.49 14.40
CA PHE A 56 17.59 16.48 13.43
C PHE A 56 19.09 16.35 13.48
N TYR A 57 19.58 15.12 13.59
CA TYR A 57 21.00 14.83 13.70
C TYR A 57 21.48 13.85 12.64
N MET A 58 22.73 14.01 12.22
CA MET A 58 23.46 13.05 11.40
C MET A 58 24.79 12.67 12.05
N PHE A 59 25.24 11.45 11.79
CA PHE A 59 26.51 10.86 12.25
C PHE A 59 27.53 10.72 11.11
N ASN A 60 27.41 11.51 10.04
CA ASN A 60 28.13 11.27 8.79
C ASN A 60 29.53 11.89 8.73
N ASP A 61 29.93 12.66 9.73
CA ASP A 61 31.18 13.44 9.75
C ASP A 61 32.15 13.00 10.88
N ASP A 62 32.04 11.76 11.40
CA ASP A 62 32.94 11.21 12.43
C ASP A 62 33.38 9.76 12.13
N ASP A 63 34.67 9.48 12.18
CA ASP A 63 35.22 8.13 12.00
C ASP A 63 34.96 7.22 13.22
N ASN A 64 34.70 7.79 14.41
CA ASN A 64 34.42 7.01 15.62
C ASN A 64 33.16 6.14 15.49
N ILE A 65 32.08 6.68 14.90
CA ILE A 65 30.86 5.89 14.67
C ILE A 65 31.08 4.81 13.61
N VAL A 66 31.94 5.07 12.61
CA VAL A 66 32.29 4.08 11.59
C VAL A 66 33.03 2.91 12.22
N GLN A 67 34.01 3.19 13.08
CA GLN A 67 34.74 2.16 13.83
C GLN A 67 33.81 1.36 14.75
N ILE A 68 32.86 2.02 15.42
CA ILE A 68 31.85 1.37 16.26
C ILE A 68 31.00 0.40 15.44
N ILE A 69 30.43 0.85 14.32
CA ILE A 69 29.57 0.02 13.48
C ILE A 69 30.37 -1.12 12.86
N LYS A 70 31.61 -0.89 12.46
CA LYS A 70 32.51 -1.93 11.93
C LYS A 70 32.80 -3.01 12.98
N ARG A 71 33.21 -2.63 14.20
CA ARG A 71 33.44 -3.58 15.30
C ARG A 71 32.17 -4.35 15.67
N GLN A 72 31.00 -3.70 15.63
CA GLN A 72 29.73 -4.41 15.79
C GLN A 72 29.47 -5.38 14.64
N ALA A 73 29.77 -5.00 13.41
CA ALA A 73 29.53 -5.83 12.24
C ALA A 73 30.38 -7.11 12.28
N GLU A 74 31.65 -6.99 12.66
CA GLU A 74 32.58 -8.12 12.87
C GLU A 74 32.04 -9.13 13.91
N LEU A 75 31.38 -8.66 14.98
CA LEU A 75 30.74 -9.54 15.97
C LEU A 75 29.55 -10.32 15.42
N PHE A 76 28.99 -9.92 14.28
CA PHE A 76 27.83 -10.55 13.64
C PHE A 76 28.11 -10.99 12.20
N GLU A 77 29.38 -11.15 11.82
CA GLU A 77 29.81 -11.42 10.43
C GLU A 77 29.05 -12.59 9.80
N GLU A 78 28.85 -13.69 10.55
CA GLU A 78 28.08 -14.86 10.09
C GLU A 78 26.63 -14.54 9.65
N LYS A 79 26.04 -13.44 10.14
CA LYS A 79 24.65 -13.05 9.87
C LYS A 79 24.52 -11.94 8.83
N ILE A 80 25.51 -11.05 8.73
CA ILE A 80 25.39 -9.83 7.91
C ILE A 80 26.42 -9.73 6.78
N GLY A 81 27.42 -10.62 6.75
CA GLY A 81 28.51 -10.60 5.77
C GLY A 81 29.57 -9.54 6.09
N GLU A 82 30.59 -9.47 5.23
CA GLU A 82 31.65 -8.46 5.32
C GLU A 82 31.10 -7.09 4.91
N ILE A 83 31.37 -6.06 5.72
CA ILE A 83 30.95 -4.67 5.46
C ILE A 83 32.20 -3.78 5.53
N THR A 84 32.39 -2.98 4.49
CA THR A 84 33.51 -2.04 4.39
C THR A 84 33.24 -0.72 5.10
N GLU A 85 34.29 0.02 5.44
CA GLU A 85 34.16 1.35 6.05
C GLU A 85 33.50 2.34 5.09
N GLU A 86 33.78 2.23 3.80
CA GLU A 86 33.18 3.02 2.73
C GLU A 86 31.67 2.80 2.65
N GLU A 87 31.20 1.56 2.76
CA GLU A 87 29.77 1.24 2.78
C GLU A 87 29.07 1.82 4.02
N ILE A 88 29.70 1.76 5.19
CA ILE A 88 29.18 2.37 6.41
C ILE A 88 29.09 3.89 6.27
N LYS A 89 30.15 4.54 5.78
CA LYS A 89 30.20 5.98 5.53
C LYS A 89 29.12 6.41 4.55
N GLU A 90 28.94 5.66 3.46
CA GLU A 90 27.92 5.95 2.46
C GLU A 90 26.51 5.78 3.04
N ALA A 91 26.26 4.74 3.83
CA ALA A 91 24.97 4.53 4.50
C ALA A 91 24.62 5.67 5.47
N LEU A 92 25.59 6.13 6.28
CA LEU A 92 25.38 7.19 7.27
C LEU A 92 24.99 8.53 6.63
N LYS A 93 25.38 8.81 5.38
CA LYS A 93 24.93 10.02 4.64
C LYS A 93 23.43 10.03 4.39
N PHE A 94 22.77 8.89 4.42
CA PHE A 94 21.35 8.78 4.14
C PHE A 94 20.49 8.66 5.40
N ILE A 95 21.07 8.61 6.60
CA ILE A 95 20.31 8.43 7.85
C ILE A 95 20.24 9.75 8.62
N VAL A 96 19.02 10.18 8.92
CA VAL A 96 18.74 11.33 9.78
C VAL A 96 18.00 10.86 11.03
N TYR A 97 18.43 11.33 12.19
CA TYR A 97 17.80 11.04 13.48
C TYR A 97 16.91 12.21 13.89
N ALA A 98 15.60 12.01 13.82
CA ALA A 98 14.59 12.95 14.29
C ALA A 98 14.32 12.67 15.78
N VAL A 99 14.83 13.53 16.65
CA VAL A 99 14.76 13.35 18.11
C VAL A 99 13.70 14.25 18.73
N ARG A 100 13.35 14.00 19.99
CA ARG A 100 12.30 14.72 20.75
C ARG A 100 10.95 14.74 20.01
N GLN A 101 10.67 13.67 19.27
CA GLN A 101 9.41 13.54 18.56
C GLN A 101 8.27 13.26 19.56
N PRO A 102 7.03 13.66 19.25
CA PRO A 102 5.90 13.36 20.11
C PRO A 102 5.83 11.85 20.40
N SER A 103 5.66 11.49 21.67
CA SER A 103 5.26 10.13 22.04
C SER A 103 3.89 9.78 21.45
N ASP A 104 3.53 8.50 21.39
CA ASP A 104 2.21 8.05 20.92
C ASP A 104 1.04 8.78 21.60
N TYR A 105 1.18 9.07 22.90
CA TYR A 105 0.21 9.85 23.65
C TYR A 105 0.15 11.30 23.17
N GLN A 106 1.29 11.97 23.04
CA GLN A 106 1.35 13.36 22.56
C GLN A 106 0.88 13.49 21.11
N LEU A 107 1.23 12.52 20.26
CA LEU A 107 0.76 12.45 18.88
C LEU A 107 -0.76 12.29 18.85
N THR A 108 -1.31 11.42 19.71
CA THR A 108 -2.76 11.24 19.85
C THR A 108 -3.44 12.54 20.26
N GLU A 109 -2.86 13.30 21.20
CA GLU A 109 -3.41 14.60 21.62
C GLU A 109 -3.28 15.68 20.55
N ILE A 110 -2.16 15.74 19.82
CA ILE A 110 -1.97 16.63 18.66
C ILE A 110 -3.03 16.34 17.59
N ILE A 111 -3.17 15.07 17.21
CA ILE A 111 -4.18 14.63 16.23
C ILE A 111 -5.58 14.96 16.73
N LYS A 112 -5.92 14.67 17.99
CA LYS A 112 -7.22 15.02 18.56
C LYS A 112 -7.48 16.52 18.52
N ASN A 113 -6.49 17.35 18.85
CA ASN A 113 -6.64 18.80 18.87
C ASN A 113 -6.76 19.38 17.45
N ASP A 114 -5.99 18.87 16.49
CA ASP A 114 -6.11 19.24 15.10
C ASP A 114 -7.47 18.82 14.54
N LEU A 115 -7.87 17.56 14.76
CA LEU A 115 -9.22 17.10 14.40
C LEU A 115 -10.29 17.96 15.08
N LYS A 116 -10.16 18.27 16.37
CA LYS A 116 -11.10 19.13 17.09
C LYS A 116 -11.21 20.50 16.44
N LYS A 117 -10.09 21.10 16.01
CA LYS A 117 -10.07 22.37 15.27
C LYS A 117 -10.78 22.32 13.92
N TYR A 118 -10.70 21.21 13.19
CA TYR A 118 -11.37 21.04 11.89
C TYR A 118 -12.84 20.58 12.01
N TYR A 119 -13.17 19.85 13.09
CA TYR A 119 -14.47 19.19 13.25
C TYR A 119 -15.39 19.91 14.24
N GLU A 120 -14.92 20.78 15.13
CA GLU A 120 -15.81 21.50 16.04
C GLU A 120 -16.81 22.37 15.28
N ASP A 121 -16.38 23.06 14.22
CA ASP A 121 -17.27 23.88 13.38
C ASP A 121 -18.26 23.01 12.59
N TYR A 122 -17.82 21.89 12.04
CA TYR A 122 -18.70 20.98 11.30
C TYR A 122 -19.70 20.26 12.22
N VAL A 123 -19.25 19.81 13.39
CA VAL A 123 -20.10 19.17 14.41
C VAL A 123 -21.05 20.20 14.99
N HIS A 124 -20.62 21.43 15.30
CA HIS A 124 -21.53 22.52 15.70
C HIS A 124 -22.52 22.87 14.61
N TYR A 125 -22.09 22.92 13.36
CA TYR A 125 -22.96 23.15 12.21
C TYR A 125 -24.02 22.05 12.10
N CYS A 126 -23.62 20.78 12.15
CA CYS A 126 -24.53 19.64 12.13
C CYS A 126 -25.48 19.66 13.34
N LEU A 127 -25.01 19.96 14.55
CA LEU A 127 -25.84 20.05 15.76
C LEU A 127 -26.84 21.21 15.67
N LYS A 128 -26.42 22.39 15.22
CA LYS A 128 -27.29 23.54 15.00
C LYS A 128 -28.37 23.24 13.96
N TYR A 129 -28.03 22.49 12.93
CA TYR A 129 -28.94 22.10 11.85
C TYR A 129 -29.92 21.00 12.29
N VAL A 130 -29.46 19.97 13.02
CA VAL A 130 -30.31 18.90 13.57
C VAL A 130 -31.31 19.43 14.61
N ASN A 131 -30.91 20.44 15.38
CA ASN A 131 -31.74 21.06 16.42
C ASN A 131 -32.66 22.18 15.91
N GLN A 132 -32.80 22.38 14.59
CA GLN A 132 -33.75 23.37 14.06
C GLN A 132 -35.20 22.97 14.41
N PRO A 133 -36.00 23.89 14.98
CA PRO A 133 -37.32 23.59 15.54
C PRO A 133 -38.35 23.15 14.49
N ASP A 134 -38.19 23.56 13.23
CA ASP A 134 -39.08 23.23 12.13
C ASP A 134 -38.77 21.85 11.48
N LYS A 135 -37.62 21.24 11.81
CA LYS A 135 -37.11 19.98 11.20
C LYS A 135 -37.17 19.96 9.67
N SER A 136 -37.26 21.13 9.02
CA SER A 136 -37.57 21.26 7.59
C SER A 136 -36.44 20.75 6.69
N SER A 137 -35.24 20.67 7.26
CA SER A 137 -34.04 20.29 6.55
C SER A 137 -33.16 19.41 7.45
N ARG A 138 -33.41 18.09 7.41
CA ARG A 138 -32.62 17.08 8.15
C ARG A 138 -31.57 16.48 7.23
N PRO A 139 -30.29 16.40 7.65
CA PRO A 139 -29.26 15.74 6.87
C PRO A 139 -29.47 14.23 6.96
N TYR A 140 -29.46 13.56 5.82
CA TYR A 140 -29.47 12.10 5.75
C TYR A 140 -28.03 11.62 5.63
N PHE A 141 -27.64 10.71 6.52
CA PHE A 141 -26.32 10.10 6.50
C PHE A 141 -26.41 8.68 5.95
N LEU A 142 -25.58 8.37 4.95
CA LEU A 142 -25.42 7.03 4.41
C LEU A 142 -24.05 6.48 4.83
N PHE A 143 -24.05 5.36 5.53
CA PHE A 143 -22.83 4.67 5.97
C PHE A 143 -22.63 3.38 5.19
N THR A 144 -21.38 3.03 4.90
CA THR A 144 -21.01 1.72 4.38
C THR A 144 -20.03 1.06 5.35
N SER A 145 -20.27 -0.20 5.70
CA SER A 145 -19.42 -0.95 6.65
C SER A 145 -19.46 -2.43 6.36
N ARG A 146 -18.34 -3.13 6.59
CA ARG A 146 -18.29 -4.60 6.60
C ARG A 146 -18.83 -5.20 7.90
N ASN A 147 -18.86 -4.41 8.98
CA ASN A 147 -19.41 -4.83 10.26
C ASN A 147 -20.81 -4.25 10.42
N GLN A 148 -21.84 -5.08 10.25
CA GLN A 148 -23.25 -4.65 10.38
C GLN A 148 -23.63 -4.21 11.80
N ASN A 149 -22.78 -4.50 12.80
CA ASN A 149 -23.01 -4.17 14.20
C ASN A 149 -22.23 -2.92 14.64
N CYS A 150 -21.55 -2.22 13.71
CA CYS A 150 -20.76 -1.04 14.06
C CYS A 150 -21.62 0.15 14.51
N ILE A 151 -22.88 0.22 14.05
CA ILE A 151 -23.85 1.23 14.47
C ILE A 151 -25.16 0.48 14.80
N PRO A 152 -25.59 0.46 16.07
CA PRO A 152 -26.89 -0.11 16.44
C PRO A 152 -28.03 0.80 15.94
N ASP A 153 -29.23 0.23 15.79
CA ASP A 153 -30.49 0.96 15.62
C ASP A 153 -30.62 1.87 14.37
N ILE A 154 -30.06 1.44 13.23
CA ILE A 154 -30.26 2.08 11.91
C ILE A 154 -30.86 1.11 10.88
N THR A 155 -31.56 1.63 9.87
CA THR A 155 -31.99 0.84 8.70
C THR A 155 -30.75 0.32 7.96
N LYS A 156 -30.69 -1.00 7.74
CA LYS A 156 -29.54 -1.66 7.11
C LYS A 156 -29.92 -2.15 5.72
N ILE A 157 -29.03 -1.92 4.76
CA ILE A 157 -29.11 -2.51 3.42
C ILE A 157 -27.90 -3.43 3.29
N ASN A 158 -28.16 -4.73 3.08
CA ASN A 158 -27.10 -5.70 2.87
C ASN A 158 -26.65 -5.67 1.42
N LEU A 159 -25.40 -5.22 1.21
CA LEU A 159 -24.73 -5.27 -0.09
C LEU A 159 -23.80 -6.48 -0.10
N ASP A 160 -24.18 -7.52 -0.83
CA ASP A 160 -23.39 -8.74 -1.05
C ASP A 160 -23.04 -8.87 -2.55
N ALA A 161 -22.65 -10.06 -3.00
CA ALA A 161 -22.59 -10.43 -4.40
C ALA A 161 -23.85 -9.96 -5.16
N LEU A 162 -23.67 -9.59 -6.43
CA LEU A 162 -24.81 -9.24 -7.27
C LEU A 162 -25.77 -10.42 -7.36
N ASN A 163 -27.06 -10.14 -7.48
CA ASN A 163 -27.97 -11.18 -7.96
C ASN A 163 -27.55 -11.57 -9.40
N LYS A 164 -28.05 -12.73 -9.84
CA LYS A 164 -27.67 -13.30 -11.13
C LYS A 164 -27.98 -12.34 -12.28
N GLU A 165 -29.16 -11.74 -12.26
CA GLU A 165 -29.65 -10.84 -13.29
C GLU A 165 -28.75 -9.60 -13.42
N ASP A 166 -28.43 -8.94 -12.30
CA ASP A 166 -27.57 -7.76 -12.27
C ASP A 166 -26.13 -8.08 -12.68
N ALA A 167 -25.61 -9.24 -12.30
CA ALA A 167 -24.29 -9.71 -12.72
C ALA A 167 -24.23 -9.92 -14.25
N GLU A 168 -25.24 -10.57 -14.83
CA GLU A 168 -25.35 -10.75 -16.27
C GLU A 168 -25.55 -9.43 -17.01
N ILE A 169 -26.36 -8.50 -16.46
CA ILE A 169 -26.55 -7.16 -17.02
C ILE A 169 -25.22 -6.40 -17.05
N LEU A 170 -24.47 -6.41 -15.94
CA LEU A 170 -23.15 -5.78 -15.87
C LEU A 170 -22.21 -6.35 -16.94
N LEU A 171 -22.09 -7.68 -17.02
CA LEU A 171 -21.25 -8.35 -18.02
C LEU A 171 -21.67 -7.99 -19.44
N LYS A 172 -22.96 -8.14 -19.79
CA LYS A 172 -23.47 -7.83 -21.13
C LYS A 172 -23.21 -6.36 -21.49
N THR A 173 -23.46 -5.45 -20.56
CA THR A 173 -23.30 -4.01 -20.79
C THR A 173 -21.85 -3.64 -21.03
N GLU A 174 -20.94 -4.10 -20.19
CA GLU A 174 -19.52 -3.72 -20.29
C GLU A 174 -18.77 -4.45 -21.40
N LEU A 175 -19.13 -5.70 -21.67
CA LEU A 175 -18.50 -6.46 -22.75
C LEU A 175 -18.94 -5.94 -24.11
N LYS A 176 -20.21 -5.53 -24.31
CA LYS A 176 -20.68 -4.93 -25.59
C LYS A 176 -19.88 -3.71 -26.05
N LYS A 177 -19.16 -3.04 -25.13
CA LYS A 177 -18.28 -1.91 -25.45
C LYS A 177 -16.97 -2.34 -26.13
N ILE A 178 -16.64 -3.64 -26.13
CA ILE A 178 -15.45 -4.19 -26.76
C ILE A 178 -15.72 -4.38 -28.26
N LYS A 179 -14.85 -3.82 -29.12
CA LYS A 179 -14.98 -3.92 -30.57
C LYS A 179 -14.89 -5.39 -31.02
N ASN A 180 -15.74 -5.78 -31.98
CA ASN A 180 -15.77 -7.12 -32.58
C ASN A 180 -16.06 -8.28 -31.59
N ILE A 181 -16.60 -8.00 -30.40
CA ILE A 181 -16.92 -9.08 -29.47
C ILE A 181 -18.23 -9.78 -29.87
N HIS A 182 -18.18 -11.11 -29.93
CA HIS A 182 -19.37 -11.94 -30.08
C HIS A 182 -19.81 -12.42 -28.70
N LEU A 183 -20.97 -11.94 -28.25
CA LEU A 183 -21.54 -12.34 -26.96
C LEU A 183 -22.45 -13.55 -27.13
N ASN A 184 -22.10 -14.61 -26.42
CA ASN A 184 -22.96 -15.76 -26.21
C ASN A 184 -23.57 -15.68 -24.82
N GLU A 185 -24.90 -15.71 -24.72
CA GLU A 185 -25.60 -15.55 -23.44
C GLU A 185 -25.27 -16.68 -22.45
N SER A 186 -25.08 -17.91 -22.92
CA SER A 186 -24.71 -19.04 -22.07
C SER A 186 -23.31 -18.88 -21.48
N ASP A 187 -22.36 -18.34 -22.25
CA ASP A 187 -21.01 -18.05 -21.76
C ASP A 187 -21.01 -16.91 -20.74
N VAL A 188 -21.86 -15.89 -20.94
CA VAL A 188 -22.02 -14.78 -19.98
C VAL A 188 -22.62 -15.27 -18.66
N ALA A 189 -23.70 -16.05 -18.71
CA ALA A 189 -24.30 -16.64 -17.52
C ALA A 189 -23.31 -17.58 -16.80
N LYS A 190 -22.52 -18.34 -17.56
CA LYS A 190 -21.46 -19.20 -17.01
C LYS A 190 -20.35 -18.38 -16.36
N LEU A 191 -19.92 -17.27 -16.97
CA LEU A 191 -18.93 -16.36 -16.38
C LEU A 191 -19.42 -15.75 -15.06
N ALA A 192 -20.65 -15.25 -15.02
CA ALA A 192 -21.26 -14.72 -13.79
C ALA A 192 -21.23 -15.76 -12.66
N LYS A 193 -21.69 -16.98 -12.97
CA LYS A 193 -21.71 -18.11 -12.04
C LYS A 193 -20.31 -18.51 -11.55
N VAL A 194 -19.34 -18.64 -12.47
CA VAL A 194 -17.95 -19.01 -12.14
C VAL A 194 -17.31 -17.97 -11.23
N LEU A 195 -17.63 -16.70 -11.45
CA LEU A 195 -17.13 -15.58 -10.65
C LEU A 195 -17.98 -15.27 -9.42
N GLN A 196 -18.93 -16.15 -9.09
CA GLN A 196 -19.84 -16.05 -7.93
C GLN A 196 -20.56 -14.69 -7.84
N ASN A 197 -20.79 -14.05 -8.99
CA ASN A 197 -21.41 -12.72 -9.09
C ASN A 197 -20.69 -11.62 -8.29
N PHE A 198 -19.42 -11.79 -7.92
CA PHE A 198 -18.67 -10.79 -7.17
C PHE A 198 -18.32 -9.59 -8.06
N PRO A 199 -18.80 -8.36 -7.74
CA PRO A 199 -18.63 -7.19 -8.62
C PRO A 199 -17.18 -6.96 -9.05
N LEU A 200 -16.23 -7.06 -8.11
CA LEU A 200 -14.81 -6.84 -8.39
C LEU A 200 -14.23 -7.91 -9.31
N ALA A 201 -14.56 -9.19 -9.09
CA ALA A 201 -14.07 -10.28 -9.94
C ALA A 201 -14.64 -10.17 -11.36
N LEU A 202 -15.92 -9.79 -11.50
CA LEU A 202 -16.55 -9.53 -12.80
C LEU A 202 -15.85 -8.39 -13.54
N GLN A 203 -15.59 -7.26 -12.87
CA GLN A 203 -14.88 -6.11 -13.47
C GLN A 203 -13.46 -6.46 -13.91
N GLN A 204 -12.72 -7.22 -13.09
CA GLN A 204 -11.38 -7.69 -13.43
C GLN A 204 -11.39 -8.63 -14.65
N ALA A 205 -12.38 -9.53 -14.74
CA ALA A 205 -12.54 -10.41 -15.91
C ALA A 205 -12.89 -9.62 -17.17
N ILE A 206 -13.81 -8.65 -17.09
CA ILE A 206 -14.15 -7.74 -18.19
C ILE A 206 -12.90 -7.02 -18.69
N ALA A 207 -12.11 -6.44 -17.77
CA ALA A 207 -10.88 -5.72 -18.10
C ALA A 207 -9.87 -6.62 -18.82
N TYR A 208 -9.70 -7.85 -18.33
CA TYR A 208 -8.83 -8.85 -18.95
C TYR A 208 -9.27 -9.21 -20.37
N ILE A 209 -10.56 -9.55 -20.55
CA ILE A 209 -11.12 -9.88 -21.86
C ILE A 209 -10.92 -8.72 -22.83
N ARG A 210 -11.20 -7.49 -22.40
CA ARG A 210 -11.00 -6.27 -23.20
C ARG A 210 -9.54 -6.09 -23.63
N SER A 211 -8.60 -6.28 -22.71
CA SER A 211 -7.17 -6.11 -23.03
C SER A 211 -6.67 -7.17 -24.00
N LYS A 212 -6.96 -8.46 -23.73
CA LYS A 212 -6.58 -9.56 -24.63
C LYS A 212 -7.22 -9.44 -26.01
N ASN A 213 -8.48 -9.03 -26.06
CA ASN A 213 -9.17 -8.80 -27.32
C ASN A 213 -8.48 -7.70 -28.13
N THR A 214 -8.15 -6.58 -27.49
CA THR A 214 -7.49 -5.43 -28.15
C THR A 214 -6.08 -5.78 -28.66
N LYS A 215 -5.34 -6.64 -27.95
CA LYS A 215 -4.00 -7.09 -28.33
C LYS A 215 -3.99 -8.19 -29.40
N SER A 216 -5.11 -8.88 -29.61
CA SER A 216 -5.23 -9.93 -30.62
C SER A 216 -5.29 -9.31 -32.02
N LEU A 217 -4.47 -9.79 -32.95
CA LEU A 217 -4.45 -9.34 -34.35
C LEU A 217 -5.84 -9.33 -35.00
N ASP A 218 -6.64 -10.37 -34.70
CA ASP A 218 -8.00 -10.51 -35.25
C ASP A 218 -9.12 -10.04 -34.30
N GLY A 219 -8.80 -9.56 -33.09
CA GLY A 219 -9.82 -9.19 -32.10
C GLY A 219 -10.74 -10.34 -31.66
N ASN A 220 -10.24 -11.57 -31.66
CA ASN A 220 -11.06 -12.79 -31.48
C ASN A 220 -11.11 -13.32 -30.04
N TYR A 221 -10.49 -12.64 -29.07
CA TYR A 221 -10.52 -13.10 -27.68
C TYR A 221 -11.92 -12.91 -27.08
N SER A 222 -12.54 -14.00 -26.62
CA SER A 222 -13.93 -14.05 -26.17
C SER A 222 -14.08 -14.44 -24.69
N VAL A 223 -15.32 -14.36 -24.17
CA VAL A 223 -15.68 -14.87 -22.84
C VAL A 223 -15.32 -16.36 -22.69
N LYS A 224 -15.51 -17.15 -23.75
CA LYS A 224 -15.17 -18.58 -23.76
C LYS A 224 -13.67 -18.82 -23.56
N ASN A 225 -12.81 -18.00 -24.17
CA ASN A 225 -11.36 -18.08 -23.98
C ASN A 225 -10.99 -17.84 -22.51
N TYR A 226 -11.57 -16.79 -21.90
CA TYR A 226 -11.36 -16.49 -20.48
C TYR A 226 -11.79 -17.64 -19.57
N LEU A 227 -12.96 -18.24 -19.82
CA LEU A 227 -13.45 -19.38 -19.04
C LEU A 227 -12.48 -20.58 -19.10
N ILE A 228 -11.88 -20.85 -20.26
CA ILE A 228 -10.87 -21.91 -20.43
C ILE A 228 -9.61 -21.60 -19.62
N GLU A 229 -9.08 -20.37 -19.75
CA GLU A 229 -7.89 -19.94 -19.00
C GLU A 229 -8.13 -19.98 -17.48
N PHE A 230 -9.30 -19.55 -17.03
CA PHE A 230 -9.70 -19.60 -15.63
C PHE A 230 -9.72 -21.02 -15.07
N GLU A 231 -10.36 -21.96 -15.78
CA GLU A 231 -10.40 -23.36 -15.35
C GLU A 231 -9.01 -24.01 -15.34
N ASN A 232 -8.16 -23.70 -16.32
CA ASN A 232 -6.79 -24.21 -16.36
C ASN A 232 -5.98 -23.71 -15.15
N LYS A 233 -6.10 -22.41 -14.82
CA LYS A 233 -5.35 -21.83 -13.69
C LYS A 233 -5.86 -22.32 -12.33
N LYS A 234 -7.18 -22.43 -12.19
CA LYS A 234 -7.83 -23.01 -11.00
C LYS A 234 -7.32 -24.43 -10.72
N LYS A 235 -7.18 -25.25 -11.76
CA LYS A 235 -6.65 -26.62 -11.64
C LYS A 235 -5.18 -26.65 -11.23
N SER A 236 -4.34 -25.74 -11.76
CA SER A 236 -2.93 -25.67 -11.38
C SER A 236 -2.71 -25.19 -9.94
N GLU A 237 -3.57 -24.31 -9.42
CA GLU A 237 -3.44 -23.77 -8.05
C GLU A 237 -4.03 -24.67 -6.95
N LEU A 238 -5.00 -25.54 -7.29
CA LEU A 238 -5.53 -26.57 -6.39
C LEU A 238 -4.47 -27.56 -5.87
N LEU A 239 -3.27 -27.56 -6.48
CA LEU A 239 -2.14 -28.42 -6.11
C LEU A 239 -1.16 -27.78 -5.13
N GLU A 240 -1.30 -26.50 -4.74
CA GLU A 240 -0.35 -25.84 -3.84
C GLU A 240 -1.01 -24.99 -2.73
N TYR A 241 -1.32 -25.69 -1.63
CA TYR A 241 -1.48 -25.18 -0.26
C TYR A 241 -2.70 -24.29 0.05
N PRO A 242 -3.46 -24.60 1.13
CA PRO A 242 -4.54 -23.74 1.60
C PRO A 242 -3.97 -22.42 2.16
N PRO A 243 -4.53 -21.26 1.78
CA PRO A 243 -4.11 -19.97 2.34
C PRO A 243 -4.35 -19.91 3.86
N PRO A 244 -3.48 -19.22 4.63
CA PRO A 244 -3.49 -19.22 6.10
C PRO A 244 -4.65 -18.43 6.75
N PHE A 245 -5.59 -17.89 5.96
CA PHE A 245 -6.77 -17.15 6.45
C PHE A 245 -8.06 -17.69 5.83
N ASP A 246 -9.14 -17.70 6.60
CA ASP A 246 -10.47 -18.00 6.09
C ASP A 246 -11.00 -16.81 5.26
N PHE A 247 -10.98 -16.96 3.95
CA PHE A 247 -11.64 -16.03 3.02
C PHE A 247 -13.10 -16.46 2.74
N GLY A 248 -13.61 -17.49 3.41
CA GLY A 248 -14.92 -18.08 3.10
C GLY A 248 -15.06 -18.49 1.63
N ALA A 249 -16.27 -18.36 1.09
CA ALA A 249 -16.59 -18.66 -0.32
C ALA A 249 -15.81 -17.82 -1.36
N TYR A 250 -15.24 -16.67 -0.95
CA TYR A 250 -14.47 -15.79 -1.83
C TYR A 250 -13.12 -16.38 -2.27
N LYS A 251 -12.58 -17.34 -1.51
CA LYS A 251 -11.15 -17.69 -1.52
C LYS A 251 -10.61 -18.07 -2.90
N GLN A 252 -11.18 -19.09 -3.53
CA GLN A 252 -10.59 -19.66 -4.73
C GLN A 252 -10.83 -18.80 -5.97
N VAL A 253 -12.06 -18.33 -6.16
CA VAL A 253 -12.44 -17.54 -7.33
C VAL A 253 -11.70 -16.21 -7.34
N THR A 254 -11.64 -15.53 -6.20
CA THR A 254 -10.88 -14.29 -6.06
C THR A 254 -9.41 -14.51 -6.36
N LEU A 255 -8.76 -15.48 -5.72
CA LEU A 255 -7.33 -15.72 -5.94
C LEU A 255 -7.03 -16.06 -7.41
N THR A 256 -7.85 -16.92 -8.03
CA THR A 256 -7.67 -17.30 -9.45
C THR A 256 -7.83 -16.07 -10.37
N THR A 257 -8.89 -15.26 -10.19
CA THR A 257 -9.11 -14.06 -10.99
C THR A 257 -7.96 -13.06 -10.81
N PHE A 258 -7.55 -12.82 -9.57
CA PHE A 258 -6.43 -11.94 -9.27
C PHE A 258 -5.13 -12.45 -9.90
N ASP A 259 -4.86 -13.74 -9.84
CA ASP A 259 -3.66 -14.33 -10.40
C ASP A 259 -3.61 -14.21 -11.91
N ILE A 260 -4.74 -14.41 -12.60
CA ILE A 260 -4.86 -14.15 -14.05
C ILE A 260 -4.56 -12.67 -14.34
N THR A 261 -5.23 -11.76 -13.65
CA THR A 261 -5.10 -10.31 -13.90
C THR A 261 -3.69 -9.80 -13.59
N ILE A 262 -3.09 -10.23 -12.48
CA ILE A 262 -1.72 -9.86 -12.09
C ILE A 262 -0.72 -10.37 -13.13
N SER A 263 -0.89 -11.59 -13.63
CA SER A 263 -0.01 -12.14 -14.66
C SER A 263 -0.08 -11.33 -15.95
N GLU A 264 -1.27 -10.88 -16.35
CA GLU A 264 -1.42 -10.04 -17.54
C GLU A 264 -0.85 -8.65 -17.37
N ILE A 265 -1.03 -8.03 -16.19
CA ILE A 265 -0.37 -6.75 -15.86
C ILE A 265 1.15 -6.93 -15.94
N GLN A 266 1.69 -7.98 -15.33
CA GLN A 266 3.13 -8.24 -15.32
C GLN A 266 3.70 -8.46 -16.73
N ASN A 267 2.93 -9.06 -17.62
CA ASN A 267 3.31 -9.31 -19.02
C ASN A 267 3.16 -8.07 -19.92
N ASP A 268 2.69 -6.93 -19.41
CA ASP A 268 2.70 -5.69 -20.17
C ASP A 268 4.15 -5.23 -20.44
N GLN A 269 4.52 -5.16 -21.73
CA GLN A 269 5.88 -4.86 -22.16
C GLN A 269 6.36 -3.46 -21.78
N LYS A 270 5.43 -2.51 -21.60
CA LYS A 270 5.77 -1.10 -21.39
C LYS A 270 5.92 -0.79 -19.90
N ASN A 271 4.90 -1.15 -19.12
CA ASN A 271 4.77 -0.70 -17.74
C ASN A 271 4.52 -1.85 -16.74
N GLY A 272 4.56 -3.12 -17.17
CA GLY A 272 4.18 -4.25 -16.31
C GLY A 272 5.00 -4.37 -15.03
N LEU A 273 6.33 -4.33 -15.13
CA LEU A 273 7.22 -4.39 -13.96
C LEU A 273 6.99 -3.21 -12.99
N ASN A 274 6.78 -2.02 -13.54
CA ASN A 274 6.52 -0.81 -12.76
C ASN A 274 5.15 -0.88 -12.06
N ALA A 275 4.13 -1.39 -12.75
CA ALA A 275 2.80 -1.57 -12.21
C ALA A 275 2.80 -2.56 -11.04
N ILE A 276 3.51 -3.69 -11.19
CA ILE A 276 3.73 -4.64 -10.10
C ILE A 276 4.48 -3.95 -8.95
N LYS A 277 5.50 -3.14 -9.23
CA LYS A 277 6.25 -2.42 -8.19
C LYS A 277 5.37 -1.47 -7.39
N ILE A 278 4.53 -0.67 -8.06
CA ILE A 278 3.55 0.20 -7.41
C ILE A 278 2.60 -0.60 -6.54
N LEU A 279 2.05 -1.72 -7.02
CA LEU A 279 1.17 -2.57 -6.23
C LEU A 279 1.86 -3.12 -4.97
N GLN A 280 3.17 -3.35 -4.98
CA GLN A 280 3.91 -3.74 -3.76
C GLN A 280 3.96 -2.61 -2.74
N PHE A 281 4.20 -1.37 -3.18
CA PHE A 281 4.16 -0.22 -2.29
C PHE A 281 2.75 -0.03 -1.73
N LEU A 282 1.74 0.02 -2.60
CA LEU A 282 0.33 0.20 -2.23
C LEU A 282 -0.18 -0.88 -1.29
N ALA A 283 0.37 -2.11 -1.35
CA ALA A 283 -0.01 -3.20 -0.46
C ALA A 283 0.25 -2.89 1.03
N TYR A 284 1.17 -1.97 1.35
CA TYR A 284 1.53 -1.61 2.73
C TYR A 284 1.15 -0.18 3.13
N LEU A 285 0.55 0.59 2.21
CA LEU A 285 0.04 1.93 2.49
C LEU A 285 -1.41 1.89 2.99
N TYR A 286 -1.89 3.02 3.49
CA TYR A 286 -3.31 3.20 3.76
C TYR A 286 -4.11 3.03 2.46
N ALA A 287 -5.32 2.46 2.54
CA ALA A 287 -6.05 2.03 1.34
C ALA A 287 -6.69 3.18 0.53
N ASP A 288 -6.84 4.34 1.17
CA ASP A 288 -7.54 5.51 0.63
C ASP A 288 -6.59 6.72 0.64
N GLU A 289 -6.90 7.72 -0.19
CA GLU A 289 -6.25 9.04 -0.21
C GLU A 289 -4.73 9.06 -0.47
N ILE A 290 -4.20 8.07 -1.19
CA ILE A 290 -2.76 7.97 -1.46
C ILE A 290 -2.37 8.99 -2.55
N ASN A 291 -1.41 9.88 -2.28
CA ASN A 291 -0.95 10.86 -3.26
C ASN A 291 -0.22 10.18 -4.44
N ALA A 292 -0.74 10.31 -5.67
CA ALA A 292 -0.12 9.73 -6.87
C ALA A 292 1.26 10.32 -7.20
N ASP A 293 1.54 11.56 -6.78
CA ASP A 293 2.81 12.23 -7.01
C ASP A 293 3.95 11.61 -6.19
N MET A 294 3.64 10.84 -5.14
CA MET A 294 4.68 10.12 -4.37
C MET A 294 5.49 9.15 -5.23
N PHE A 295 4.91 8.66 -6.34
CA PHE A 295 5.58 7.75 -7.26
C PHE A 295 6.43 8.46 -8.31
N LEU A 296 6.38 9.80 -8.44
CA LEU A 296 7.16 10.53 -9.45
C LEU A 296 8.66 10.32 -9.29
N SER A 297 9.15 10.36 -8.05
CA SER A 297 10.57 10.14 -7.74
C SER A 297 11.03 8.75 -8.19
N TYR A 298 10.20 7.73 -8.00
CA TYR A 298 10.45 6.37 -8.48
C TYR A 298 10.64 6.31 -10.01
N PHE A 299 9.92 7.18 -10.75
CA PHE A 299 10.04 7.28 -12.20
C PHE A 299 11.02 8.35 -12.68
N LYS A 300 11.96 8.81 -11.84
CA LYS A 300 12.91 9.89 -12.18
C LYS A 300 12.19 11.14 -12.70
N ASN A 301 11.05 11.47 -12.08
CA ASN A 301 10.16 12.57 -12.45
C ASN A 301 9.52 12.46 -13.85
N ASN A 302 9.45 11.25 -14.41
CA ASN A 302 8.74 11.01 -15.67
C ASN A 302 7.22 10.85 -15.43
N VAL A 303 6.52 11.97 -15.52
CA VAL A 303 5.05 12.08 -15.41
C VAL A 303 4.32 11.10 -16.34
N LYS A 304 4.79 10.96 -17.58
CA LYS A 304 4.11 10.12 -18.59
C LYS A 304 4.15 8.64 -18.21
N VAL A 305 5.32 8.13 -17.82
CA VAL A 305 5.47 6.71 -17.42
C VAL A 305 4.66 6.43 -16.16
N ARG A 306 4.68 7.36 -15.21
CA ARG A 306 3.90 7.29 -13.97
C ARG A 306 2.40 7.20 -14.27
N ASP A 307 1.88 8.13 -15.07
CA ASP A 307 0.46 8.17 -15.45
C ASP A 307 0.05 6.90 -16.21
N GLU A 308 0.80 6.51 -17.24
CA GLU A 308 0.51 5.29 -18.01
C GLU A 308 0.55 4.02 -17.14
N THR A 309 1.43 3.96 -16.14
CA THR A 309 1.49 2.84 -15.19
C THR A 309 0.28 2.84 -14.25
N LEU A 310 -0.13 3.99 -13.74
CA LEU A 310 -1.33 4.09 -12.90
C LEU A 310 -2.60 3.78 -13.68
N TYR A 311 -2.73 4.27 -14.91
CA TYR A 311 -3.85 3.93 -15.78
C TYR A 311 -3.87 2.44 -16.14
N LEU A 312 -2.71 1.78 -16.30
CA LEU A 312 -2.67 0.32 -16.46
C LEU A 312 -3.33 -0.37 -15.26
N LEU A 313 -3.01 0.05 -14.04
CA LEU A 313 -3.59 -0.51 -12.82
C LEU A 313 -5.09 -0.22 -12.68
N GLU A 314 -5.51 1.01 -13.00
CA GLU A 314 -6.92 1.42 -12.97
C GLU A 314 -7.76 0.65 -13.99
N ASN A 315 -7.23 0.44 -15.20
CA ASN A 315 -7.90 -0.31 -16.27
C ASN A 315 -8.23 -1.76 -15.86
N TYR A 316 -7.43 -2.34 -14.96
CA TYR A 316 -7.66 -3.67 -14.38
C TYR A 316 -8.40 -3.66 -13.05
N SER A 317 -8.95 -2.51 -12.65
CA SER A 317 -9.67 -2.34 -11.38
C SER A 317 -8.83 -2.73 -10.15
N MET A 318 -7.51 -2.57 -10.23
CA MET A 318 -6.61 -2.78 -9.09
C MET A 318 -6.59 -1.56 -8.17
N ILE A 319 -6.75 -0.38 -8.76
CA ILE A 319 -6.84 0.91 -8.07
C ILE A 319 -7.97 1.75 -8.68
N THR A 320 -8.32 2.82 -7.99
CA THR A 320 -9.18 3.90 -8.50
C THR A 320 -8.41 5.20 -8.37
N ILE A 321 -8.40 6.01 -9.42
CA ILE A 321 -7.78 7.33 -9.42
C ILE A 321 -8.88 8.39 -9.32
N THR A 322 -8.81 9.23 -8.31
CA THR A 322 -9.69 10.39 -8.13
C THR A 322 -8.89 11.67 -8.21
N LYS A 323 -9.50 12.77 -8.66
CA LYS A 323 -8.88 14.10 -8.61
C LYS A 323 -9.49 14.87 -7.46
N ILE A 324 -8.66 15.28 -6.50
CA ILE A 324 -9.05 16.11 -5.36
C ILE A 324 -8.18 17.38 -5.44
N ASN A 325 -8.78 18.55 -5.60
CA ASN A 325 -8.09 19.84 -5.64
C ASN A 325 -6.88 19.88 -6.59
N ALA A 326 -7.07 19.42 -7.83
CA ALA A 326 -6.03 19.28 -8.87
C ALA A 326 -4.91 18.25 -8.61
N MET A 327 -4.89 17.60 -7.45
CA MET A 327 -4.01 16.47 -7.16
C MET A 327 -4.68 15.14 -7.46
N SER A 328 -3.92 14.18 -7.98
CA SER A 328 -4.42 12.83 -8.22
C SER A 328 -4.24 11.98 -6.97
N SER A 329 -5.33 11.42 -6.49
CA SER A 329 -5.40 10.54 -5.34
C SER A 329 -5.71 9.12 -5.77
N ILE A 330 -5.06 8.15 -5.14
CA ILE A 330 -5.19 6.73 -5.43
C ILE A 330 -5.90 6.06 -4.27
N LYS A 331 -6.89 5.23 -4.62
CA LYS A 331 -7.54 4.28 -3.72
C LYS A 331 -7.23 2.87 -4.19
N ILE A 332 -6.85 1.99 -3.27
CA ILE A 332 -6.64 0.56 -3.52
C ILE A 332 -7.64 -0.26 -2.72
N HIS A 333 -8.25 -1.25 -3.36
CA HIS A 333 -9.20 -2.11 -2.65
C HIS A 333 -8.46 -2.99 -1.63
N ARG A 334 -8.98 -3.07 -0.38
CA ARG A 334 -8.34 -3.83 0.71
C ARG A 334 -8.08 -5.31 0.36
N LEU A 335 -8.94 -5.91 -0.47
CA LEU A 335 -8.73 -7.26 -0.99
C LEU A 335 -7.49 -7.35 -1.88
N VAL A 336 -7.27 -6.37 -2.75
CA VAL A 336 -6.06 -6.28 -3.60
C VAL A 336 -4.82 -6.20 -2.72
N GLN A 337 -4.83 -5.33 -1.70
CA GLN A 337 -3.73 -5.23 -0.74
C GLN A 337 -3.46 -6.58 -0.07
N THR A 338 -4.50 -7.25 0.42
CA THR A 338 -4.37 -8.53 1.14
C THR A 338 -3.74 -9.61 0.24
N VAL A 339 -4.17 -9.71 -1.02
CA VAL A 339 -3.61 -10.65 -2.00
C VAL A 339 -2.13 -10.36 -2.25
N PHE A 340 -1.76 -9.09 -2.47
CA PHE A 340 -0.36 -8.71 -2.71
C PHE A 340 0.53 -8.93 -1.48
N GLN A 341 0.10 -8.53 -0.28
CA GLN A 341 0.81 -8.80 0.96
C GLN A 341 1.11 -10.30 1.13
N HIS A 342 0.15 -11.16 0.80
CA HIS A 342 0.33 -12.61 0.85
C HIS A 342 1.36 -13.10 -0.17
N LYS A 343 1.25 -12.67 -1.44
CA LYS A 343 2.22 -13.03 -2.48
C LYS A 343 3.64 -12.61 -2.11
N PHE A 344 3.83 -11.42 -1.52
CA PHE A 344 5.15 -11.00 -1.04
C PHE A 344 5.67 -11.87 0.07
N LYS A 345 4.86 -12.13 1.11
CA LYS A 345 5.27 -13.01 2.22
C LYS A 345 5.66 -14.41 1.73
N LYS A 346 5.02 -14.95 0.69
CA LYS A 346 5.40 -16.23 0.06
C LYS A 346 6.78 -16.12 -0.63
N ALA A 347 7.00 -15.10 -1.45
CA ALA A 347 8.26 -14.90 -2.15
C ALA A 347 9.46 -14.75 -1.18
N THR A 348 9.30 -14.00 -0.08
CA THR A 348 10.36 -13.86 0.92
C THR A 348 10.64 -15.15 1.68
N ARG A 349 9.62 -15.97 1.94
CA ARG A 349 9.79 -17.28 2.61
C ARG A 349 10.48 -18.31 1.72
N ASN A 350 10.18 -18.33 0.42
CA ASN A 350 10.82 -19.26 -0.52
C ASN A 350 12.30 -18.92 -0.73
N ASN A 351 12.66 -17.63 -0.81
CA ASN A 351 14.05 -17.20 -0.93
C ASN A 351 14.91 -17.54 0.30
N ARG A 352 14.28 -17.67 1.49
CA ARG A 352 14.95 -18.10 2.74
C ARG A 352 15.09 -19.61 2.91
N LYS A 353 14.44 -20.40 2.05
CA LYS A 353 14.57 -21.88 2.05
C LYS A 353 15.59 -22.37 1.01
N ASN A 354 15.91 -21.52 0.04
CA ASN A 354 16.82 -21.82 -1.07
C ASN A 354 18.21 -21.17 -0.90
N ASN A 355 18.38 -20.39 0.16
CA ASN A 355 19.65 -19.93 0.73
C ASN A 355 19.78 -20.57 2.11
#